data_AF-A0A9E2V2M4-F1
#
_entry.id   AF-A0A9E2V2M4-F1
#
_cell.length_a   1.000
_cell.length_b   1.000
_cell.length_c   1.000
_cell.angle_alpha   90.00
_cell.angle_beta   90.00
_cell.angle_gamma   90.00
#
_symmetry.space_group_name_H-M   'P 1'
#
loop_
_entity.id
_entity.type
_entity.pdbx_description
1 polymer ?
#
loop_
_entity_poly.entity_id
_entity_poly.type
_entity_poly.pdbx_seq_one_letter_code
_entity_poly.pdbx_strand_id
1 'polypeptide(L)'
;MTNLATFILGLYLGLSPVYWWPGVSPRTFAAFKFLLVFTGVLVVWVKVLINGQLALPRGLLGPFGFILLLVASIGGIAQCDISVSFIRIKDYLLSFVMLWTFFVYQRNGNDASRVFLIAGFILAAHCFLVVVSKVAGVPRWSGPREFVAPELWVSGFGSLRTGWSNASALFVPVLAAYFLDVYKRSAAVRIGALLALVSIVGSQLVVAGKAGILASLISIPMMLMMIPERRKLLVVYLVIVVLASVGLAGYMYKSMSLEQVQQQKQAMNKLDKFSAGRVSSDLKALELAADRPFQGYGFGNFTFKGTAIHNLWIRLLVDSGLFLPLILCLIVFVIFRILWRNRLEYCSSLTFRTSDEERRPTLIYYYGSNVIMLGILISMLEPSFILGAFQPSAVWWAVAGAGVALGTRYKAEG
;
A
#
# COMPACT_ATOMS: atom_id res chain seq x y z
N MET A 1 -2.15 27.53 -6.72
CA MET A 1 -1.16 26.50 -6.32
C MET A 1 -1.77 25.27 -5.65
N THR A 2 -2.72 25.40 -4.71
CA THR A 2 -3.32 24.25 -4.01
C THR A 2 -3.92 23.20 -4.96
N ASN A 3 -4.80 23.61 -5.89
CA ASN A 3 -5.45 22.68 -6.83
C ASN A 3 -4.45 21.95 -7.74
N LEU A 4 -3.35 22.62 -8.10
CA LEU A 4 -2.28 22.04 -8.92
C LEU A 4 -1.55 20.94 -8.13
N ALA A 5 -1.16 21.20 -6.88
CA ALA A 5 -0.54 20.20 -6.01
C ALA A 5 -1.48 19.00 -5.79
N THR A 6 -2.77 19.25 -5.54
CA THR A 6 -3.78 18.19 -5.38
C THR A 6 -3.80 17.25 -6.59
N PHE A 7 -3.84 17.84 -7.79
CA PHE A 7 -3.92 17.08 -9.03
C PHE A 7 -2.62 16.32 -9.33
N ILE A 8 -1.46 16.98 -9.22
CA ILE A 8 -0.16 16.35 -9.51
C ILE A 8 0.12 15.20 -8.53
N LEU A 9 -0.12 15.41 -7.22
CA LEU A 9 0.06 14.36 -6.22
C LEU A 9 -0.95 13.21 -6.42
N GLY A 10 -2.19 13.53 -6.81
CA GLY A 10 -3.21 12.53 -7.10
C GLY A 10 -2.84 11.68 -8.32
N LEU A 11 -2.37 12.33 -9.38
CA LEU A 11 -1.85 11.67 -10.58
C LEU A 11 -0.66 10.78 -10.26
N TYR A 12 0.32 11.28 -9.51
CA TYR A 12 1.47 10.48 -9.08
C TYR A 12 1.04 9.26 -8.26
N LEU A 13 0.22 9.44 -7.22
CA LEU A 13 -0.20 8.33 -6.37
C LEU A 13 -1.02 7.29 -7.14
N GLY A 14 -1.89 7.71 -8.07
CA GLY A 14 -2.66 6.80 -8.91
C GLY A 14 -1.79 6.00 -9.90
N LEU A 15 -0.70 6.61 -10.37
CA LEU A 15 0.28 5.96 -11.25
C LEU A 15 1.40 5.24 -10.49
N SER A 16 1.53 5.40 -9.18
CA SER A 16 2.61 4.80 -8.40
C SER A 16 2.65 3.26 -8.49
N PRO A 17 1.49 2.54 -8.53
CA PRO A 17 1.45 1.09 -8.76
C PRO A 17 1.77 0.65 -10.20
N VAL A 18 1.71 1.56 -11.16
CA VAL A 18 1.89 1.29 -12.60
C VAL A 18 3.39 1.23 -12.87
N TYR A 19 3.94 0.07 -13.21
CA TYR A 19 5.36 -0.11 -13.55
C TYR A 19 5.66 0.29 -15.00
N TRP A 20 4.76 -0.03 -15.92
CA TRP A 20 4.94 0.17 -17.36
C TRP A 20 3.66 0.69 -18.01
N TRP A 21 3.78 1.27 -19.21
CA TRP A 21 2.66 1.73 -20.03
C TRP A 21 2.94 1.39 -21.51
N PRO A 22 1.94 0.98 -22.30
CA PRO A 22 2.13 0.64 -23.72
C PRO A 22 2.81 1.79 -24.49
N GLY A 23 3.78 1.43 -25.32
CA GLY A 23 4.53 2.40 -26.15
C GLY A 23 5.55 3.25 -25.38
N VAL A 24 5.70 3.06 -24.06
CA VAL A 24 6.66 3.81 -23.23
C VAL A 24 7.61 2.84 -22.54
N SER A 25 8.91 3.08 -22.65
CA SER A 25 9.90 2.24 -21.94
C SER A 25 9.71 2.35 -20.42
N PRO A 26 9.93 1.28 -19.62
CA PRO A 26 9.83 1.36 -18.16
C PRO A 26 10.70 2.45 -17.53
N ARG A 27 11.89 2.71 -18.12
CA ARG A 27 12.79 3.78 -17.67
C ARG A 27 12.20 5.16 -17.92
N THR A 28 11.66 5.41 -19.11
CA THR A 28 10.98 6.68 -19.44
C THR A 28 9.77 6.90 -18.55
N PHE A 29 8.95 5.86 -18.33
CA PHE A 29 7.77 5.95 -17.48
C PHE A 29 8.14 6.17 -16.00
N ALA A 30 9.20 5.51 -15.51
CA ALA A 30 9.73 5.77 -14.18
C ALA A 30 10.22 7.22 -14.04
N ALA A 31 10.97 7.74 -15.02
CA ALA A 31 11.44 9.13 -15.03
C ALA A 31 10.26 10.13 -15.00
N PHE A 32 9.21 9.88 -15.78
CA PHE A 32 7.98 10.66 -15.74
C PHE A 32 7.33 10.66 -14.36
N LYS A 33 7.18 9.50 -13.72
CA LYS A 33 6.65 9.41 -12.34
C LYS A 33 7.53 10.15 -11.33
N PHE A 34 8.86 10.07 -11.47
CA PHE A 34 9.79 10.82 -10.62
C PHE A 34 9.64 12.34 -10.81
N LEU A 35 9.49 12.80 -12.05
CA LEU A 35 9.22 14.21 -12.34
C LEU A 35 7.88 14.66 -11.74
N LEU A 36 6.83 13.84 -11.83
CA LEU A 36 5.53 14.13 -11.22
C LEU A 36 5.62 14.27 -9.70
N VAL A 37 6.22 13.31 -8.99
CA VAL A 37 6.35 13.41 -7.52
C VAL A 37 7.25 14.57 -7.13
N PHE A 38 8.37 14.78 -7.83
CA PHE A 38 9.27 15.88 -7.57
C PHE A 38 8.55 17.23 -7.72
N THR A 39 7.81 17.41 -8.81
CA THR A 39 7.03 18.65 -9.04
C THR A 39 5.94 18.82 -7.98
N GLY A 40 5.20 17.76 -7.65
CA GLY A 40 4.15 17.81 -6.64
C GLY A 40 4.70 18.17 -5.25
N VAL A 41 5.79 17.53 -4.84
CA VAL A 41 6.53 17.83 -3.61
C VAL A 41 7.01 19.28 -3.66
N LEU A 42 7.72 19.70 -4.71
CA LEU A 42 8.24 21.06 -4.84
C LEU A 42 7.15 22.13 -4.70
N VAL A 43 6.01 21.96 -5.36
CA VAL A 43 4.87 22.90 -5.26
C VAL A 43 4.36 23.01 -3.82
N VAL A 44 4.27 21.89 -3.09
CA VAL A 44 3.86 21.89 -1.68
C VAL A 44 4.89 22.64 -0.84
N TRP A 45 6.17 22.27 -0.95
CA TRP A 45 7.22 22.83 -0.10
C TRP A 45 7.53 24.30 -0.40
N VAL A 46 7.50 24.73 -1.67
CA VAL A 46 7.63 26.15 -2.04
C VAL A 46 6.49 26.97 -1.42
N LYS A 47 5.25 26.49 -1.50
CA LYS A 47 4.10 27.17 -0.86
C LYS A 47 4.29 27.27 0.66
N VAL A 48 4.81 26.22 1.29
CA VAL A 48 5.07 26.19 2.74
C VAL A 48 6.12 27.22 3.15
N LEU A 49 7.21 27.29 2.37
CA LEU A 49 8.29 28.24 2.61
C LEU A 49 7.84 29.68 2.41
N ILE A 50 7.11 29.98 1.33
CA ILE A 50 6.54 31.31 1.06
C ILE A 50 5.61 31.75 2.19
N ASN A 51 4.80 30.82 2.72
CA ASN A 51 3.85 31.13 3.78
C ASN A 51 4.48 31.13 5.19
N GLY A 52 5.77 30.78 5.35
CA GLY A 52 6.41 30.66 6.66
C GLY A 52 5.82 29.56 7.55
N GLN A 53 5.15 28.56 6.98
CA GLN A 53 4.40 27.53 7.71
C GLN A 53 5.18 26.21 7.86
N LEU A 54 6.51 26.27 7.93
CA LEU A 54 7.35 25.07 8.01
C LEU A 54 7.19 24.41 9.38
N ALA A 55 6.43 23.31 9.43
CA ALA A 55 6.29 22.47 10.61
C ALA A 55 6.37 21.00 10.21
N LEU A 56 7.41 20.31 10.70
CA LEU A 56 7.58 18.88 10.49
C LEU A 56 7.04 18.08 11.69
N PRO A 57 6.64 16.81 11.48
CA PRO A 57 6.34 15.93 12.59
C PRO A 57 7.56 15.81 13.51
N ARG A 58 7.32 15.69 14.82
CA ARG A 58 8.38 15.52 15.83
C ARG A 58 8.65 14.04 16.12
N GLY A 59 9.78 13.75 16.77
CA GLY A 59 10.14 12.40 17.20
C GLY A 59 10.36 11.43 16.04
N LEU A 60 9.87 10.19 16.19
CA LEU A 60 10.09 9.09 15.25
C LEU A 60 9.47 9.26 13.87
N LEU A 61 8.54 10.21 13.69
CA LEU A 61 7.94 10.50 12.39
C LEU A 61 8.65 11.66 11.68
N GLY A 62 9.52 12.38 12.39
CA GLY A 62 10.30 13.50 11.89
C GLY A 62 11.70 13.13 11.40
N PRO A 63 12.59 14.13 11.24
CA PRO A 63 13.99 13.91 10.86
C PRO A 63 14.74 12.95 11.79
N PHE A 64 14.43 12.97 13.09
CA PHE A 64 15.02 12.04 14.06
C PHE A 64 14.74 10.58 13.71
N GLY A 65 13.48 10.23 13.38
CA GLY A 65 13.14 8.87 12.97
C GLY A 65 13.81 8.42 11.67
N PHE A 66 13.97 9.33 10.71
CA PHE A 66 14.71 9.07 9.48
C PHE A 66 16.19 8.75 9.76
N ILE A 67 16.85 9.57 10.58
CA ILE A 67 18.24 9.34 10.99
C ILE A 67 18.36 8.01 11.74
N LEU A 68 17.43 7.73 12.66
CA LEU A 68 17.43 6.47 13.42
C LEU A 68 17.26 5.25 12.50
N LEU A 69 16.43 5.36 11.47
CA LEU A 69 16.28 4.31 10.45
C LEU A 69 17.59 4.12 9.66
N LEU A 70 18.26 5.20 9.25
CA LEU A 70 19.57 5.11 8.57
C LEU A 70 20.63 4.46 9.45
N VAL A 71 20.71 4.86 10.72
CA VAL A 71 21.64 4.27 11.69
C VAL A 71 21.36 2.78 11.90
N ALA A 72 20.08 2.41 12.03
CA ALA A 72 19.67 1.02 12.17
C ALA A 72 19.98 0.17 10.92
N SER A 73 20.10 0.80 9.74
CA SER A 73 20.46 0.13 8.48
C SER A 73 21.98 0.01 8.23
N ILE A 74 22.85 0.59 9.08
CA ILE A 74 24.31 0.59 8.85
C ILE A 74 24.86 -0.82 8.71
N GLY A 75 24.41 -1.78 9.54
CA GLY A 75 24.86 -3.18 9.46
C GLY A 75 24.59 -3.82 8.10
N GLY A 76 23.42 -3.53 7.52
CA GLY A 76 23.05 -4.01 6.18
C GLY A 76 23.72 -3.24 5.04
N ILE A 77 23.96 -1.94 5.20
CA ILE A 77 24.67 -1.09 4.21
C ILE A 77 26.14 -1.49 4.11
N ALA A 78 26.80 -1.72 5.25
CA ALA A 78 28.23 -2.03 5.30
C ALA A 78 28.58 -3.37 4.64
N GLN A 79 27.60 -4.26 4.46
CA GLN A 79 27.79 -5.62 3.95
C GLN A 79 27.25 -5.84 2.53
N CYS A 80 26.72 -4.80 1.87
CA CYS A 80 26.17 -4.93 0.51
C CYS A 80 26.85 -4.00 -0.50
N ASP A 81 26.59 -4.26 -1.78
CA ASP A 81 27.10 -3.42 -2.85
C ASP A 81 26.64 -1.96 -2.72
N ILE A 82 27.50 -1.03 -3.10
CA ILE A 82 27.25 0.42 -3.06
C ILE A 82 25.95 0.78 -3.81
N SER A 83 25.70 0.12 -4.95
CA SER A 83 24.50 0.33 -5.76
C SER A 83 23.22 -0.06 -5.00
N VAL A 84 23.23 -1.17 -4.26
CA VAL A 84 22.11 -1.64 -3.44
C VAL A 84 21.91 -0.69 -2.26
N SER A 85 22.98 -0.30 -1.59
CA SER A 85 22.95 0.70 -0.50
C SER A 85 22.30 2.00 -0.95
N PHE A 86 22.70 2.53 -2.11
CA PHE A 86 22.12 3.76 -2.66
C PHE A 86 20.62 3.61 -2.94
N ILE A 87 20.19 2.48 -3.50
CA ILE A 87 18.77 2.19 -3.74
C ILE A 87 17.99 2.20 -2.43
N ARG A 88 18.51 1.57 -1.36
CA ARG A 88 17.85 1.54 -0.05
C ARG A 88 17.73 2.92 0.60
N ILE A 89 18.83 3.68 0.64
CA ILE A 89 18.84 5.04 1.20
C ILE A 89 17.86 5.93 0.46
N LYS A 90 17.86 5.87 -0.88
CA LYS A 90 16.92 6.60 -1.73
C LYS A 90 15.48 6.23 -1.41
N ASP A 91 15.16 4.95 -1.25
CA ASP A 91 13.80 4.52 -0.92
C ASP A 91 13.36 5.03 0.46
N TYR A 92 14.25 5.02 1.46
CA TYR A 92 13.95 5.56 2.79
C TYR A 92 13.68 7.07 2.73
N LEU A 93 14.52 7.80 2.01
CA LEU A 93 14.38 9.24 1.81
C LEU A 93 13.04 9.55 1.14
N LEU A 94 12.68 8.84 0.07
CA LEU A 94 11.42 9.04 -0.63
C LEU A 94 10.20 8.74 0.26
N SER A 95 10.26 7.68 1.07
CA SER A 95 9.22 7.35 2.05
C SER A 95 9.00 8.47 3.07
N PHE A 96 10.07 9.00 3.68
CA PHE A 96 9.96 10.10 4.64
C PHE A 96 9.58 11.43 3.99
N VAL A 97 10.11 11.75 2.81
CA VAL A 97 9.70 12.94 2.05
C VAL A 97 8.22 12.87 1.71
N MET A 98 7.68 11.71 1.32
CA MET A 98 6.26 11.53 1.08
C MET A 98 5.43 11.74 2.35
N LEU A 99 5.84 11.14 3.47
CA LEU A 99 5.20 11.33 4.77
C LEU A 99 5.18 12.81 5.17
N TRP A 100 6.32 13.50 5.10
CA TRP A 100 6.43 14.91 5.46
C TRP A 100 5.65 15.82 4.51
N THR A 101 5.67 15.53 3.21
CA THR A 101 4.89 16.29 2.22
C THR A 101 3.41 16.23 2.53
N PHE A 102 2.85 15.04 2.79
CA PHE A 102 1.43 14.92 3.13
C PHE A 102 1.11 15.44 4.52
N PHE A 103 2.05 15.34 5.48
CA PHE A 103 1.89 15.96 6.80
C PHE A 103 1.72 17.47 6.67
N VAL A 104 2.65 18.14 6.00
CA VAL A 104 2.64 19.60 5.85
C VAL A 104 1.47 20.04 4.97
N TYR A 105 1.19 19.31 3.89
CA TYR A 105 0.05 19.58 3.01
C TYR A 105 -1.27 19.61 3.78
N GLN A 106 -1.52 18.59 4.62
CA GLN A 106 -2.73 18.50 5.42
C GLN A 106 -2.76 19.51 6.58
N ARG A 107 -1.61 19.77 7.21
CA ARG A 107 -1.48 20.76 8.30
C ARG A 107 -1.81 22.18 7.84
N ASN A 108 -1.44 22.54 6.61
CA ASN A 108 -1.72 23.85 6.02
C ASN A 108 -3.14 23.98 5.44
N GLY A 109 -4.09 23.22 5.97
CA GLY A 109 -5.51 23.30 5.62
C GLY A 109 -5.91 22.70 4.27
N ASN A 110 -4.98 22.08 3.53
CA ASN A 110 -5.33 21.45 2.26
C ASN A 110 -5.97 20.06 2.50
N ASP A 111 -6.86 19.66 1.61
CA ASP A 111 -7.65 18.43 1.76
C ASP A 111 -6.95 17.24 1.10
N ALA A 112 -6.19 16.44 1.87
CA ALA A 112 -5.49 15.27 1.35
C ALA A 112 -6.46 14.18 0.87
N SER A 113 -7.68 14.14 1.39
CA SER A 113 -8.70 13.16 0.99
C SER A 113 -8.99 13.24 -0.51
N ARG A 114 -9.04 14.46 -1.07
CA ARG A 114 -9.22 14.68 -2.52
C ARG A 114 -8.07 14.08 -3.34
N VAL A 115 -6.84 14.17 -2.84
CA VAL A 115 -5.66 13.61 -3.52
C VAL A 115 -5.81 12.09 -3.62
N PHE A 116 -6.18 11.43 -2.52
CA PHE A 116 -6.40 9.99 -2.49
C PHE A 116 -7.58 9.54 -3.34
N LEU A 117 -8.65 10.33 -3.40
CA LEU A 117 -9.81 10.05 -4.27
C LEU A 117 -9.42 10.11 -5.75
N ILE A 118 -8.73 11.17 -6.19
CA ILE A 118 -8.23 11.30 -7.56
C ILE A 118 -7.32 10.13 -7.90
N ALA A 119 -6.37 9.80 -7.02
CA ALA A 119 -5.47 8.68 -7.19
C ALA A 119 -6.20 7.35 -7.33
N GLY A 120 -7.23 7.10 -6.49
CA GLY A 120 -8.07 5.92 -6.54
C GLY A 120 -8.81 5.77 -7.87
N PHE A 121 -9.35 6.86 -8.42
CA PHE A 121 -10.01 6.83 -9.74
C PHE A 121 -9.04 6.60 -10.89
N ILE A 122 -7.85 7.22 -10.85
CA ILE A 122 -6.81 7.00 -11.86
C ILE A 122 -6.37 5.53 -11.86
N LEU A 123 -6.09 4.97 -10.68
CA LEU A 123 -5.75 3.56 -10.56
C LEU A 123 -6.90 2.67 -11.04
N ALA A 124 -8.15 2.97 -10.64
CA ALA A 124 -9.31 2.19 -11.03
C ALA A 124 -9.50 2.15 -12.55
N ALA A 125 -9.19 3.23 -13.27
CA ALA A 125 -9.20 3.24 -14.74
C ALA A 125 -8.18 2.23 -15.31
N HIS A 126 -6.98 2.14 -14.73
CA HIS A 126 -5.99 1.14 -15.12
C HIS A 126 -6.47 -0.27 -14.79
N CYS A 127 -7.04 -0.49 -13.60
CA CYS A 127 -7.62 -1.77 -13.21
C CYS A 127 -8.75 -2.19 -14.15
N PHE A 128 -9.60 -1.25 -14.58
CA PHE A 128 -10.65 -1.51 -15.56
C PHE A 128 -10.06 -1.98 -16.89
N LEU A 129 -9.00 -1.34 -17.40
CA LEU A 129 -8.30 -1.80 -18.62
C LEU A 129 -7.77 -3.23 -18.50
N VAL A 130 -7.27 -3.63 -17.32
CA VAL A 130 -6.83 -5.02 -17.07
C VAL A 130 -8.01 -5.99 -17.16
N VAL A 131 -9.16 -5.64 -16.59
CA VAL A 131 -10.38 -6.46 -16.65
C VAL A 131 -10.90 -6.58 -18.07
N VAL A 132 -11.04 -5.47 -18.79
CA VAL A 132 -11.53 -5.45 -20.18
C VAL A 132 -10.56 -6.19 -21.10
N SER A 133 -9.25 -6.07 -20.90
CA SER A 133 -8.25 -6.85 -21.63
C SER A 133 -8.49 -8.35 -21.50
N LYS A 134 -8.88 -8.84 -20.32
CA LYS A 134 -9.22 -10.26 -20.13
C LYS A 134 -10.55 -10.65 -20.76
N VAL A 135 -11.59 -9.85 -20.54
CA VAL A 135 -12.98 -10.21 -20.87
C VAL A 135 -13.28 -9.97 -22.35
N ALA A 136 -12.88 -8.81 -22.88
CA ALA A 136 -13.12 -8.41 -24.27
C ALA A 136 -11.92 -8.68 -25.18
N GLY A 137 -10.77 -9.09 -24.63
CA GLY A 137 -9.55 -9.29 -25.41
C GLY A 137 -8.95 -7.97 -25.94
N VAL A 138 -9.32 -6.82 -25.37
CA VAL A 138 -8.86 -5.48 -25.76
C VAL A 138 -8.66 -4.60 -24.51
N PRO A 139 -7.55 -3.87 -24.36
CA PRO A 139 -6.40 -3.82 -25.27
C PRO A 139 -5.54 -5.08 -25.19
N ARG A 140 -4.91 -5.47 -26.32
CA ARG A 140 -3.93 -6.57 -26.41
C ARG A 140 -2.51 -6.05 -26.19
N TRP A 141 -2.27 -5.47 -25.03
CA TRP A 141 -0.94 -4.99 -24.68
C TRP A 141 -0.12 -6.08 -24.03
N SER A 142 1.13 -6.20 -24.44
CA SER A 142 2.14 -7.06 -23.83
C SER A 142 3.08 -6.22 -22.96
N GLY A 143 3.47 -6.80 -21.81
CA GLY A 143 4.43 -6.18 -20.92
C GLY A 143 5.84 -6.09 -21.52
N PRO A 144 6.75 -5.34 -20.88
CA PRO A 144 8.14 -5.22 -21.31
C PRO A 144 8.81 -6.58 -21.40
N ARG A 145 9.56 -6.85 -22.48
CA ARG A 145 10.24 -8.14 -22.74
C ARG A 145 11.21 -8.60 -21.66
N GLU A 146 11.68 -7.66 -20.83
CA GLU A 146 12.55 -7.92 -19.67
C GLU A 146 11.91 -8.84 -18.63
N PHE A 147 10.57 -8.91 -18.61
CA PHE A 147 9.79 -9.88 -17.85
C PHE A 147 9.06 -10.73 -18.87
N VAL A 148 9.09 -12.07 -18.76
CA VAL A 148 8.45 -13.04 -19.69
C VAL A 148 7.14 -12.47 -20.25
N ALA A 149 7.17 -11.87 -21.45
CA ALA A 149 6.26 -10.77 -21.85
C ALA A 149 4.78 -11.12 -21.65
N PRO A 150 4.19 -10.83 -20.48
CA PRO A 150 2.86 -11.31 -20.18
C PRO A 150 1.85 -10.40 -20.86
N GLU A 151 0.73 -10.95 -21.29
CA GLU A 151 -0.43 -10.14 -21.66
C GLU A 151 -0.86 -9.29 -20.45
N LEU A 152 -1.41 -8.09 -20.69
CA LEU A 152 -1.79 -7.14 -19.64
C LEU A 152 -2.60 -7.77 -18.50
N TRP A 153 -3.50 -8.71 -18.80
CA TRP A 153 -4.32 -9.37 -17.78
C TRP A 153 -3.57 -10.38 -16.91
N VAL A 154 -2.34 -10.76 -17.25
CA VAL A 154 -1.52 -11.69 -16.45
C VAL A 154 -0.79 -10.98 -15.33
N SER A 155 -0.16 -9.83 -15.61
CA SER A 155 0.63 -9.07 -14.63
C SER A 155 -0.02 -7.77 -14.17
N GLY A 156 -1.10 -7.34 -14.84
CA GLY A 156 -1.55 -5.96 -14.79
C GLY A 156 -0.48 -5.02 -15.33
N PHE A 157 -0.54 -3.76 -14.90
CA PHE A 157 0.52 -2.78 -15.20
C PHE A 157 1.72 -2.88 -14.24
N GLY A 158 1.77 -3.85 -13.32
CA GLY A 158 2.94 -4.09 -12.48
C GLY A 158 4.07 -4.80 -13.24
N SER A 159 5.27 -4.83 -12.66
CA SER A 159 6.35 -5.71 -13.14
C SER A 159 6.04 -7.19 -12.87
N LEU A 160 5.26 -7.46 -11.81
CA LEU A 160 4.77 -8.77 -11.41
C LEU A 160 3.32 -8.67 -10.95
N ARG A 161 2.55 -9.74 -11.14
CA ARG A 161 1.14 -9.84 -10.70
C ARG A 161 0.94 -9.54 -9.22
N THR A 162 1.89 -9.92 -8.37
CA THR A 162 1.81 -9.72 -6.93
C THR A 162 1.99 -8.24 -6.57
N GLY A 163 3.00 -7.58 -7.13
CA GLY A 163 3.23 -6.14 -6.96
C GLY A 163 2.01 -5.30 -7.37
N TRP A 164 1.39 -5.63 -8.52
CA TRP A 164 0.17 -4.96 -8.99
C TRP A 164 -1.02 -5.15 -8.04
N SER A 165 -1.30 -6.40 -7.65
CA SER A 165 -2.44 -6.73 -6.81
C SER A 165 -2.34 -6.09 -5.41
N ASN A 166 -1.13 -6.11 -4.84
CA ASN A 166 -0.89 -5.61 -3.49
C ASN A 166 -0.96 -4.07 -3.41
N ALA A 167 -0.32 -3.38 -4.36
CA ALA A 167 -0.36 -1.93 -4.40
C ALA A 167 -1.80 -1.41 -4.68
N SER A 168 -2.56 -2.11 -5.53
CA SER A 168 -3.94 -1.73 -5.80
C SER A 168 -4.89 -1.96 -4.62
N ALA A 169 -4.62 -2.97 -3.78
CA ALA A 169 -5.40 -3.24 -2.57
C ALA A 169 -5.41 -2.08 -1.58
N LEU A 170 -4.33 -1.27 -1.52
CA LEU A 170 -4.25 -0.11 -0.63
C LEU A 170 -5.28 0.99 -0.97
N PHE A 171 -5.83 1.00 -2.19
CA PHE A 171 -6.86 1.97 -2.59
C PHE A 171 -8.28 1.50 -2.28
N VAL A 172 -8.47 0.22 -1.92
CA VAL A 172 -9.80 -0.32 -1.57
C VAL A 172 -10.37 0.39 -0.35
N PRO A 173 -9.66 0.56 0.79
CA PRO A 173 -10.20 1.31 1.92
C PRO A 173 -10.57 2.75 1.57
N VAL A 174 -9.78 3.41 0.70
CA VAL A 174 -10.03 4.79 0.28
C VAL A 174 -11.37 4.85 -0.44
N LEU A 175 -11.53 4.11 -1.54
CA LEU A 175 -12.75 4.13 -2.35
C LEU A 175 -13.95 3.57 -1.60
N ALA A 176 -13.76 2.56 -0.73
CA ALA A 176 -14.79 2.05 0.15
C ALA A 176 -15.29 3.12 1.12
N ALA A 177 -14.42 3.99 1.65
CA ALA A 177 -14.87 5.08 2.52
C ALA A 177 -15.74 6.10 1.77
N TYR A 178 -15.45 6.35 0.48
CA TYR A 178 -16.27 7.23 -0.36
C TYR A 178 -17.59 6.60 -0.82
N PHE A 179 -17.61 5.28 -1.05
CA PHE A 179 -18.84 4.54 -1.36
C PHE A 179 -19.74 4.41 -0.13
N LEU A 180 -19.17 3.95 0.98
CA LEU A 180 -19.83 3.76 2.26
C LEU A 180 -20.08 5.08 2.99
N ASP A 181 -19.64 6.21 2.42
CA ASP A 181 -19.62 7.51 3.07
C ASP A 181 -20.94 7.72 3.81
N VAL A 182 -20.79 7.78 5.13
CA VAL A 182 -21.86 7.92 6.12
C VAL A 182 -22.61 9.23 5.88
N TYR A 183 -22.00 10.18 5.19
CA TYR A 183 -22.54 11.51 4.92
C TYR A 183 -22.88 11.67 3.43
N LYS A 184 -23.96 12.42 3.16
CA LYS A 184 -24.69 12.45 1.86
C LYS A 184 -23.83 12.97 0.69
N ARG A 185 -23.02 12.11 0.07
CA ARG A 185 -22.43 12.36 -1.25
C ARG A 185 -23.47 12.23 -2.35
N SER A 186 -23.24 12.90 -3.48
CA SER A 186 -24.08 12.70 -4.67
C SER A 186 -24.05 11.23 -5.10
N ALA A 187 -25.17 10.76 -5.65
CA ALA A 187 -25.26 9.39 -6.15
C ALA A 187 -24.16 9.10 -7.19
N ALA A 188 -23.81 10.08 -8.03
CA ALA A 188 -22.73 9.97 -9.01
C ALA A 188 -21.37 9.60 -8.38
N VAL A 189 -20.98 10.25 -7.28
CA VAL A 189 -19.70 9.94 -6.59
C VAL A 189 -19.73 8.54 -6.01
N ARG A 190 -20.85 8.13 -5.41
CA ARG A 190 -21.00 6.79 -4.82
C ARG A 190 -20.97 5.70 -5.87
N ILE A 191 -21.69 5.88 -6.98
CA ILE A 191 -21.68 4.96 -8.12
C ILE A 191 -20.28 4.90 -8.72
N GLY A 192 -19.62 6.04 -8.93
CA GLY A 192 -18.24 6.08 -9.40
C GLY A 192 -17.29 5.31 -8.48
N ALA A 193 -17.37 5.52 -7.16
CA ALA A 193 -16.55 4.80 -6.19
C ALA A 193 -16.83 3.28 -6.20
N LEU A 194 -18.10 2.87 -6.35
CA LEU A 194 -18.47 1.46 -6.48
C LEU A 194 -17.88 0.83 -7.75
N LEU A 195 -18.03 1.48 -8.90
CA LEU A 195 -17.44 1.02 -10.16
C LEU A 195 -15.91 0.93 -10.07
N ALA A 196 -15.29 1.89 -9.39
CA ALA A 196 -13.86 1.89 -9.13
C ALA A 196 -13.43 0.71 -8.24
N LEU A 197 -14.18 0.43 -7.16
CA LEU A 197 -13.94 -0.73 -6.29
C LEU A 197 -14.06 -2.05 -7.06
N VAL A 198 -15.12 -2.21 -7.84
CA VAL A 198 -15.34 -3.40 -8.68
C VAL A 198 -14.19 -3.56 -9.67
N SER A 199 -13.71 -2.47 -10.26
CA SER A 199 -12.57 -2.50 -11.19
C SER A 199 -11.29 -2.96 -10.51
N ILE A 200 -10.97 -2.45 -9.31
CA ILE A 200 -9.77 -2.85 -8.55
C ILE A 200 -9.85 -4.34 -8.16
N VAL A 201 -10.94 -4.77 -7.51
CA VAL A 201 -11.10 -6.16 -7.09
C VAL A 201 -11.14 -7.11 -8.29
N GLY A 202 -11.85 -6.72 -9.36
CA GLY A 202 -11.89 -7.46 -10.61
C GLY A 202 -10.50 -7.63 -11.23
N SER A 203 -9.68 -6.58 -11.24
CA SER A 203 -8.31 -6.64 -11.73
C SER A 203 -7.46 -7.62 -10.91
N GLN A 204 -7.59 -7.60 -9.58
CA GLN A 204 -6.88 -8.52 -8.68
C GLN A 204 -7.25 -9.99 -8.91
N LEU A 205 -8.55 -10.26 -9.17
CA LEU A 205 -9.04 -11.60 -9.52
C LEU A 205 -8.48 -12.05 -10.88
N VAL A 206 -8.49 -11.17 -11.88
CA VAL A 206 -8.00 -11.45 -13.25
C VAL A 206 -6.51 -11.81 -13.26
N VAL A 207 -5.67 -11.07 -12.54
CA VAL A 207 -4.23 -11.36 -12.43
C VAL A 207 -3.91 -12.50 -11.45
N ALA A 208 -4.92 -13.03 -10.75
CA ALA A 208 -4.80 -14.04 -9.70
C ALA A 208 -3.85 -13.65 -8.55
N GLY A 209 -3.88 -12.39 -8.13
CA GLY A 209 -2.99 -11.87 -7.09
C GLY A 209 -3.49 -12.15 -5.67
N LYS A 210 -3.14 -13.32 -5.11
CA LYS A 210 -3.64 -13.86 -3.82
C LYS A 210 -3.59 -12.88 -2.64
N ALA A 211 -2.43 -12.25 -2.40
CA ALA A 211 -2.22 -11.34 -1.26
C ALA A 211 -3.10 -10.08 -1.35
N GLY A 212 -3.19 -9.47 -2.53
CA GLY A 212 -4.05 -8.29 -2.75
C GLY A 212 -5.54 -8.62 -2.67
N ILE A 213 -5.97 -9.79 -3.15
CA ILE A 213 -7.35 -10.26 -2.95
C ILE A 213 -7.66 -10.39 -1.46
N LEU A 214 -6.78 -11.05 -0.69
CA LEU A 214 -6.95 -11.19 0.76
C LEU A 214 -7.01 -9.84 1.47
N ALA A 215 -6.11 -8.92 1.12
CA ALA A 215 -6.10 -7.56 1.67
C ALA A 215 -7.40 -6.81 1.37
N SER A 216 -7.87 -6.84 0.11
CA SER A 216 -9.14 -6.25 -0.29
C SER A 216 -10.33 -6.86 0.44
N LEU A 217 -10.36 -8.20 0.57
CA LEU A 217 -11.43 -8.95 1.24
C LEU A 217 -11.54 -8.63 2.74
N ILE A 218 -10.41 -8.44 3.42
CA ILE A 218 -10.39 -8.12 4.86
C ILE A 218 -10.77 -6.66 5.11
N SER A 219 -10.40 -5.76 4.19
CA SER A 219 -10.58 -4.31 4.37
C SER A 219 -12.04 -3.86 4.49
N ILE A 220 -12.93 -4.39 3.64
CA ILE A 220 -14.34 -3.98 3.59
C ILE A 220 -15.08 -4.39 4.88
N PRO A 221 -14.98 -5.63 5.38
CA PRO A 221 -15.49 -6.03 6.70
C PRO A 221 -14.95 -5.18 7.85
N MET A 222 -13.63 -4.92 7.88
CA MET A 222 -13.02 -4.09 8.93
C MET A 222 -13.60 -2.67 8.97
N MET A 223 -14.01 -2.15 7.81
CA MET A 223 -14.74 -0.90 7.71
C MET A 223 -16.19 -1.09 8.18
N LEU A 224 -16.96 -2.00 7.58
CA LEU A 224 -18.38 -2.20 7.89
C LEU A 224 -18.66 -2.49 9.37
N MET A 225 -17.81 -3.24 10.06
CA MET A 225 -17.95 -3.51 11.50
C MET A 225 -17.91 -2.24 12.36
N MET A 226 -17.31 -1.17 11.84
CA MET A 226 -17.01 0.06 12.55
C MET A 226 -18.00 1.18 12.25
N ILE A 227 -18.97 0.96 11.34
CA ILE A 227 -20.13 1.82 11.13
C ILE A 227 -21.38 1.06 11.61
N PRO A 228 -21.87 1.29 12.85
CA PRO A 228 -22.98 0.53 13.43
C PRO A 228 -24.20 0.43 12.50
N GLU A 229 -24.57 1.53 11.85
CA GLU A 229 -25.72 1.64 10.95
C GLU A 229 -25.57 0.80 9.69
N ARG A 230 -24.33 0.49 9.30
CA ARG A 230 -24.00 -0.25 8.07
C ARG A 230 -23.59 -1.69 8.33
N ARG A 231 -23.54 -2.15 9.58
CA ARG A 231 -23.20 -3.55 9.93
C ARG A 231 -24.06 -4.58 9.20
N LYS A 232 -25.31 -4.27 8.88
CA LYS A 232 -26.19 -5.16 8.08
C LYS A 232 -25.62 -5.43 6.68
N LEU A 233 -24.88 -4.49 6.09
CA LEU A 233 -24.19 -4.70 4.81
C LEU A 233 -23.06 -5.74 4.92
N LEU A 234 -22.58 -6.05 6.13
CA LEU A 234 -21.61 -7.14 6.32
C LEU A 234 -22.21 -8.47 5.92
N VAL A 235 -23.47 -8.74 6.28
CA VAL A 235 -24.16 -9.98 5.88
C VAL A 235 -24.28 -10.05 4.37
N VAL A 236 -24.71 -8.96 3.72
CA VAL A 236 -24.80 -8.87 2.26
C VAL A 236 -23.43 -9.11 1.62
N TYR A 237 -22.39 -8.47 2.15
CA TYR A 237 -21.01 -8.66 1.70
C TYR A 237 -20.57 -10.12 1.82
N LEU A 238 -20.79 -10.76 2.97
CA LEU A 238 -20.43 -12.15 3.20
C LEU A 238 -21.18 -13.09 2.25
N VAL A 239 -22.47 -12.85 2.03
CA VAL A 239 -23.27 -13.61 1.04
C VAL A 239 -22.68 -13.44 -0.36
N ILE A 240 -22.36 -12.23 -0.79
CA ILE A 240 -21.73 -11.97 -2.10
C ILE A 240 -20.39 -12.70 -2.21
N VAL A 241 -19.53 -12.63 -1.18
CA VAL A 241 -18.23 -13.31 -1.17
C VAL A 241 -18.40 -14.83 -1.25
N VAL A 242 -19.36 -15.41 -0.50
CA VAL A 242 -19.65 -16.84 -0.57
C VAL A 242 -20.15 -17.23 -1.96
N LEU A 243 -21.14 -16.52 -2.50
CA LEU A 243 -21.68 -16.77 -3.84
C LEU A 243 -20.60 -16.63 -4.93
N ALA A 244 -19.77 -15.60 -4.85
CA ALA A 244 -18.64 -15.41 -5.75
C ALA A 244 -17.61 -16.54 -5.61
N SER A 245 -17.30 -16.98 -4.39
CA SER A 245 -16.36 -18.08 -4.14
C SER A 245 -16.87 -19.41 -4.70
N VAL A 246 -18.17 -19.69 -4.56
CA VAL A 246 -18.83 -20.88 -5.14
C VAL A 246 -18.85 -20.79 -6.66
N GLY A 247 -19.28 -19.65 -7.22
CA GLY A 247 -19.35 -19.44 -8.67
C GLY A 247 -17.98 -19.47 -9.36
N LEU A 248 -16.93 -19.04 -8.67
CA LEU A 248 -15.55 -19.04 -9.16
C LEU A 248 -14.74 -20.25 -8.68
N ALA A 249 -15.35 -21.23 -7.99
CA ALA A 249 -14.62 -22.32 -7.34
C ALA A 249 -13.73 -23.09 -8.32
N GLY A 250 -14.24 -23.44 -9.51
CA GLY A 250 -13.46 -24.13 -10.54
C GLY A 250 -12.27 -23.31 -11.05
N TYR A 251 -12.45 -22.00 -11.24
CA TYR A 251 -11.37 -21.10 -11.63
C TYR A 251 -10.34 -20.94 -10.52
N MET A 252 -10.79 -20.72 -9.27
CA MET A 252 -9.93 -20.59 -8.09
C MET A 252 -9.13 -21.87 -7.86
N TYR A 253 -9.75 -23.03 -8.02
CA TYR A 253 -9.09 -24.33 -7.85
C TYR A 253 -7.91 -24.49 -8.82
N LYS A 254 -8.12 -24.16 -10.10
CA LYS A 254 -7.09 -24.23 -11.15
C LYS A 254 -6.02 -23.13 -11.01
N SER A 255 -6.43 -21.89 -10.76
CA SER A 255 -5.54 -20.73 -10.71
C SER A 255 -4.75 -20.61 -9.40
N MET A 256 -5.24 -21.18 -8.30
CA MET A 256 -4.55 -21.20 -7.01
C MET A 256 -3.68 -22.45 -6.78
N SER A 257 -3.67 -23.39 -7.74
CA SER A 257 -2.91 -24.65 -7.69
C SER A 257 -3.30 -25.59 -6.54
N LEU A 258 -4.59 -25.59 -6.15
CA LEU A 258 -5.09 -26.44 -5.04
C LEU A 258 -5.03 -27.94 -5.38
N GLU A 259 -5.04 -28.29 -6.67
CA GLU A 259 -4.91 -29.65 -7.18
C GLU A 259 -3.57 -30.31 -6.79
N GLN A 260 -2.49 -29.52 -6.74
CA GLN A 260 -1.16 -30.01 -6.37
C GLN A 260 -1.04 -30.31 -4.86
N VAL A 261 -1.93 -29.75 -4.03
CA VAL A 261 -1.94 -29.91 -2.58
C VAL A 261 -2.67 -31.18 -2.15
N GLN A 262 -3.72 -31.56 -2.87
CA GLN A 262 -4.51 -32.76 -2.55
C GLN A 262 -3.75 -34.07 -2.76
N GLN A 263 -2.78 -34.11 -3.67
CA GLN A 263 -2.10 -35.36 -4.08
C GLN A 263 -0.95 -35.83 -3.17
N GLN A 264 -0.60 -35.10 -2.10
CA GLN A 264 0.55 -35.47 -1.25
C GLN A 264 0.14 -36.06 0.10
N LYS A 265 1.07 -36.71 0.82
CA LYS A 265 0.82 -37.33 2.14
C LYS A 265 1.41 -36.56 3.34
N GLN A 266 2.52 -35.83 3.17
CA GLN A 266 3.19 -35.12 4.28
C GLN A 266 2.74 -33.66 4.40
N ALA A 267 2.38 -33.23 5.61
CA ALA A 267 1.83 -31.90 5.89
C ALA A 267 2.78 -30.74 5.57
N MET A 268 4.08 -30.86 5.89
CA MET A 268 5.07 -29.81 5.61
C MET A 268 5.35 -29.66 4.11
N ASN A 269 5.48 -30.75 3.37
CA ASN A 269 5.67 -30.71 1.92
C ASN A 269 4.43 -30.17 1.17
N LYS A 270 3.22 -30.41 1.71
CA LYS A 270 1.99 -29.77 1.23
C LYS A 270 2.01 -28.26 1.43
N LEU A 271 2.35 -27.81 2.63
CA LEU A 271 2.40 -26.38 2.98
C LEU A 271 3.48 -25.64 2.18
N ASP A 272 4.64 -26.25 2.00
CA ASP A 272 5.73 -25.64 1.26
C ASP A 272 5.39 -25.56 -0.24
N LYS A 273 4.79 -26.60 -0.84
CA LYS A 273 4.29 -26.50 -2.23
C LYS A 273 3.15 -25.49 -2.39
N PHE A 274 2.20 -25.46 -1.46
CA PHE A 274 1.09 -24.48 -1.48
C PHE A 274 1.60 -23.04 -1.41
N SER A 275 2.64 -22.82 -0.62
CA SER A 275 3.30 -21.52 -0.45
C SER A 275 4.41 -21.26 -1.46
N ALA A 276 4.65 -22.16 -2.42
CA ALA A 276 5.73 -22.08 -3.41
C ALA A 276 7.14 -21.95 -2.78
N GLY A 277 7.45 -22.74 -1.75
CA GLY A 277 8.74 -22.81 -1.08
C GLY A 277 8.95 -21.75 0.00
N ARG A 278 7.94 -20.93 0.30
CA ARG A 278 8.09 -19.79 1.24
C ARG A 278 8.26 -20.23 2.68
N VAL A 279 7.61 -21.32 3.11
CA VAL A 279 7.71 -21.79 4.50
C VAL A 279 9.13 -22.27 4.80
N SER A 280 9.72 -23.07 3.92
CA SER A 280 11.12 -23.52 4.10
C SER A 280 12.11 -22.38 3.97
N SER A 281 11.88 -21.43 3.06
CA SER A 281 12.67 -20.20 2.92
C SER A 281 12.65 -19.34 4.19
N ASP A 282 11.46 -19.10 4.77
CA ASP A 282 11.30 -18.28 5.96
C ASP A 282 11.90 -18.95 7.21
N LEU A 283 11.76 -20.28 7.36
CA LEU A 283 12.42 -21.01 8.46
C LEU A 283 13.95 -20.89 8.38
N LYS A 284 14.52 -21.07 7.18
CA LYS A 284 15.96 -20.92 7.01
C LYS A 284 16.42 -19.48 7.25
N ALA A 285 15.62 -18.51 6.85
CA ALA A 285 15.89 -17.11 7.09
C ALA A 285 15.91 -16.78 8.60
N LEU A 286 15.05 -17.41 9.40
CA LEU A 286 15.10 -17.26 10.86
C LEU A 286 16.37 -17.88 11.47
N GLU A 287 16.85 -19.01 10.96
CA GLU A 287 18.15 -19.58 11.38
C GLU A 287 19.31 -18.62 11.06
N LEU A 288 19.31 -18.02 9.87
CA LEU A 288 20.30 -17.01 9.49
C LEU A 288 20.21 -15.78 10.40
N ALA A 289 19.01 -15.26 10.64
CA ALA A 289 18.82 -14.13 11.54
C ALA A 289 19.31 -14.42 12.95
N ALA A 290 19.21 -15.67 13.43
CA ALA A 290 19.72 -16.09 14.73
C ALA A 290 21.27 -16.17 14.78
N ASP A 291 21.93 -16.48 13.67
CA ASP A 291 23.40 -16.53 13.57
C ASP A 291 24.03 -15.13 13.60
N ARG A 292 23.41 -14.13 12.96
CA ARG A 292 23.89 -12.72 12.96
C ARG A 292 22.82 -11.71 13.39
N PRO A 293 22.37 -11.75 14.66
CA PRO A 293 21.18 -11.02 15.08
C PRO A 293 21.33 -9.50 15.06
N PHE A 294 22.54 -8.95 15.19
CA PHE A 294 22.73 -7.50 15.26
C PHE A 294 23.16 -6.85 13.95
N GLN A 295 23.96 -7.54 13.14
CA GLN A 295 24.58 -6.98 11.94
C GLN A 295 23.84 -7.40 10.66
N GLY A 296 23.15 -8.55 10.68
CA GLY A 296 22.63 -9.18 9.47
C GLY A 296 23.76 -9.57 8.50
N TYR A 297 23.41 -9.76 7.24
CA TYR A 297 24.34 -10.18 6.19
C TYR A 297 24.39 -9.26 4.96
N GLY A 298 23.77 -8.09 5.04
CA GLY A 298 23.73 -7.14 3.93
C GLY A 298 22.49 -7.28 3.04
N PHE A 299 22.04 -6.14 2.51
CA PHE A 299 20.86 -6.09 1.65
C PHE A 299 21.07 -6.85 0.33
N GLY A 300 20.12 -7.72 -0.01
CA GLY A 300 20.07 -8.34 -1.34
C GLY A 300 21.02 -9.52 -1.56
N ASN A 301 21.84 -9.87 -0.57
CA ASN A 301 22.85 -10.92 -0.67
C ASN A 301 22.27 -12.34 -0.52
N PHE A 302 21.04 -12.50 -0.02
CA PHE A 302 20.50 -13.81 0.35
C PHE A 302 19.27 -14.21 -0.46
N THR A 303 19.43 -15.29 -1.22
CA THR A 303 18.35 -16.10 -1.78
C THR A 303 18.55 -17.54 -1.34
N PHE A 304 17.51 -18.20 -0.83
CA PHE A 304 17.62 -19.60 -0.41
C PHE A 304 17.12 -20.51 -1.52
N LYS A 305 18.00 -21.36 -2.08
CA LYS A 305 17.69 -22.23 -3.25
C LYS A 305 17.07 -21.44 -4.42
N GLY A 306 17.55 -20.22 -4.66
CA GLY A 306 17.01 -19.32 -5.68
C GLY A 306 15.65 -18.70 -5.35
N THR A 307 15.12 -18.92 -4.14
CA THR A 307 13.85 -18.35 -3.66
C THR A 307 14.14 -17.16 -2.75
N ALA A 308 13.48 -16.03 -3.01
CA ALA A 308 13.57 -14.84 -2.17
C ALA A 308 12.82 -15.03 -0.84
N ILE A 309 13.31 -14.43 0.24
CA ILE A 309 12.59 -14.35 1.53
C ILE A 309 11.44 -13.38 1.32
N HIS A 310 10.19 -13.87 1.30
CA HIS A 310 9.00 -13.09 0.91
C HIS A 310 8.41 -12.25 2.05
N ASN A 311 8.69 -12.59 3.31
CA ASN A 311 8.26 -11.80 4.46
C ASN A 311 9.25 -10.65 4.70
N LEU A 312 8.80 -9.39 4.56
CA LEU A 312 9.64 -8.21 4.78
C LEU A 312 10.32 -8.24 6.14
N TRP A 313 9.59 -8.57 7.21
CA TRP A 313 10.10 -8.48 8.57
C TRP A 313 11.25 -9.44 8.80
N ILE A 314 11.09 -10.69 8.34
CA ILE A 314 12.14 -11.70 8.38
C ILE A 314 13.31 -11.29 7.48
N ARG A 315 13.01 -10.75 6.29
CA ARG A 315 14.05 -10.25 5.38
C ARG A 315 14.87 -9.13 5.99
N LEU A 316 14.25 -8.14 6.65
CA LEU A 316 14.98 -7.03 7.30
C LEU A 316 15.87 -7.55 8.43
N LEU A 317 15.41 -8.56 9.19
CA LEU A 317 16.24 -9.24 10.20
C LEU A 317 17.48 -9.86 9.57
N VAL A 318 17.33 -10.59 8.45
CA VAL A 318 18.47 -11.22 7.75
C VAL A 318 19.37 -10.17 7.10
N ASP A 319 18.80 -9.18 6.41
CA ASP A 319 19.54 -8.20 5.62
C ASP A 319 20.32 -7.22 6.53
N SER A 320 19.80 -6.86 7.71
CA SER A 320 20.32 -5.74 8.51
C SER A 320 20.38 -5.95 10.03
N GLY A 321 19.96 -7.12 10.52
CA GLY A 321 19.88 -7.41 11.95
C GLY A 321 18.63 -6.84 12.61
N LEU A 322 18.58 -6.93 13.95
CA LEU A 322 17.42 -6.66 14.79
C LEU A 322 16.98 -5.19 14.81
N PHE A 323 17.93 -4.26 14.70
CA PHE A 323 17.64 -2.84 14.94
C PHE A 323 16.72 -2.24 13.87
N LEU A 324 16.92 -2.54 12.59
CA LEU A 324 16.10 -1.98 11.52
C LEU A 324 14.62 -2.39 11.62
N PRO A 325 14.25 -3.69 11.69
CA PRO A 325 12.86 -4.09 11.84
C PRO A 325 12.26 -3.59 13.16
N LEU A 326 13.03 -3.49 14.25
CA LEU A 326 12.55 -2.92 15.51
C LEU A 326 12.16 -1.44 15.37
N ILE A 327 13.04 -0.62 14.78
CA ILE A 327 12.76 0.80 14.53
C ILE A 327 11.60 0.97 13.57
N LEU A 328 11.53 0.16 12.51
CA LEU A 328 10.40 0.19 11.59
C LEU A 328 9.09 -0.19 12.30
N CYS A 329 9.08 -1.25 13.12
CA CYS A 329 7.95 -1.63 13.96
C CYS A 329 7.50 -0.50 14.87
N LEU A 330 8.44 0.22 15.48
CA LEU A 330 8.15 1.35 16.36
C LEU A 330 7.52 2.52 15.59
N ILE A 331 8.05 2.85 14.40
CA ILE A 331 7.46 3.87 13.51
C ILE A 331 6.03 3.47 13.11
N VAL A 332 5.84 2.23 12.64
CA VAL A 332 4.54 1.69 12.26
C VAL A 332 3.56 1.70 13.43
N PHE A 333 4.02 1.32 14.62
CA PHE A 333 3.23 1.35 15.85
C PHE A 333 2.79 2.76 16.22
N VAL A 334 3.69 3.75 16.14
CA VAL A 334 3.33 5.16 16.41
C VAL A 334 2.30 5.67 15.41
N ILE A 335 2.48 5.40 14.10
CA ILE A 335 1.50 5.75 13.07
C ILE A 335 0.15 5.08 13.38
N PHE A 336 0.16 3.78 13.59
CA PHE A 336 -1.06 3.01 13.86
C PHE A 336 -1.78 3.51 15.11
N ARG A 337 -1.06 3.75 16.22
CA ARG A 337 -1.62 4.28 17.46
C ARG A 337 -2.28 5.64 17.25
N ILE A 338 -1.63 6.55 16.51
CA ILE A 338 -2.20 7.87 16.20
C ILE A 338 -3.50 7.69 15.39
N LEU A 339 -3.48 6.94 14.29
CA LEU A 339 -4.66 6.78 13.45
C LEU A 339 -5.79 6.04 14.16
N TRP A 340 -5.47 4.96 14.88
CA TRP A 340 -6.44 4.12 15.57
C TRP A 340 -7.11 4.85 16.73
N ARG A 341 -6.34 5.58 17.54
CA ARG A 341 -6.89 6.33 18.67
C ARG A 341 -7.83 7.43 18.20
N ASN A 342 -7.40 8.26 17.24
CA ASN A 342 -8.24 9.33 16.69
C ASN A 342 -9.46 8.75 15.95
N ARG A 343 -9.32 7.58 15.30
CA ARG A 343 -10.45 6.85 14.73
C ARG A 343 -11.48 6.48 15.79
N LEU A 344 -11.07 5.92 16.92
CA LEU A 344 -11.99 5.52 17.99
C LEU A 344 -12.70 6.72 18.61
N GLU A 345 -11.94 7.76 18.98
CA GLU A 345 -12.47 9.00 19.55
C GLU A 345 -13.55 9.62 18.64
N TYR A 346 -13.30 9.62 17.32
CA TYR A 346 -14.27 10.15 16.37
C TYR A 346 -15.44 9.19 16.09
N CYS A 347 -15.21 7.88 15.99
CA CYS A 347 -16.29 6.90 15.83
C CYS A 347 -17.30 6.97 16.98
N SER A 348 -16.86 7.32 18.19
CA SER A 348 -17.76 7.58 19.31
C SER A 348 -18.52 8.92 19.23
N SER A 349 -18.01 9.92 18.52
CA SER A 349 -18.64 11.24 18.34
C SER A 349 -19.47 11.39 17.06
N LEU A 350 -19.48 10.36 16.21
CA LEU A 350 -20.24 10.30 14.95
C LEU A 350 -21.75 10.36 15.14
N THR A 351 -22.23 10.22 16.38
CA THR A 351 -23.58 10.52 16.82
C THR A 351 -23.83 12.03 16.85
N PHE A 352 -24.24 12.57 15.68
CA PHE A 352 -24.92 13.86 15.48
C PHE A 352 -24.09 15.16 15.68
N ARG A 353 -23.92 15.94 14.58
CA ARG A 353 -23.69 17.43 14.54
C ARG A 353 -22.32 18.04 14.18
N THR A 354 -21.38 17.39 13.50
CA THR A 354 -20.17 18.11 13.00
C THR A 354 -20.45 18.84 11.67
N SER A 355 -19.80 19.97 11.39
CA SER A 355 -19.92 20.76 10.14
C SER A 355 -19.15 20.14 8.97
N ASP A 356 -19.42 20.51 7.70
CA ASP A 356 -18.75 19.92 6.52
C ASP A 356 -17.22 20.08 6.50
N GLU A 357 -16.67 21.08 7.21
CA GLU A 357 -15.23 21.33 7.31
C GLU A 357 -14.53 20.37 8.29
N GLU A 358 -15.17 20.02 9.41
CA GLU A 358 -14.66 19.01 10.36
C GLU A 358 -14.80 17.58 9.82
N ARG A 359 -15.74 17.35 8.88
CA ARG A 359 -16.08 16.01 8.35
C ARG A 359 -15.04 15.41 7.41
N ARG A 360 -14.38 16.21 6.56
CA ARG A 360 -13.47 15.70 5.50
C ARG A 360 -12.14 15.16 6.01
N PRO A 361 -11.46 15.81 6.98
CA PRO A 361 -10.27 15.27 7.62
C PRO A 361 -10.49 13.85 8.15
N THR A 362 -11.68 13.56 8.66
CA THR A 362 -11.89 12.33 9.42
C THR A 362 -12.00 11.06 8.58
N LEU A 363 -12.35 11.18 7.30
CA LEU A 363 -12.28 10.04 6.39
C LEU A 363 -10.87 9.43 6.38
N ILE A 364 -9.83 10.26 6.52
CA ILE A 364 -8.43 9.82 6.56
C ILE A 364 -8.16 8.91 7.76
N TYR A 365 -8.72 9.13 8.95
CA TYR A 365 -8.52 8.19 10.07
C TYR A 365 -9.21 6.85 9.81
N TYR A 366 -10.38 6.91 9.19
CA TYR A 366 -11.21 5.74 8.93
C TYR A 366 -10.59 4.80 7.89
N TYR A 367 -10.30 5.28 6.67
CA TYR A 367 -9.59 4.45 5.71
C TYR A 367 -8.11 4.32 6.04
N GLY A 368 -7.48 5.32 6.65
CA GLY A 368 -6.04 5.35 6.85
C GLY A 368 -5.58 4.24 7.79
N SER A 369 -6.29 4.02 8.90
CA SER A 369 -6.02 2.88 9.77
C SER A 369 -6.08 1.53 9.04
N ASN A 370 -7.02 1.37 8.10
CA ASN A 370 -7.12 0.19 7.25
C ASN A 370 -5.96 0.10 6.25
N VAL A 371 -5.59 1.20 5.57
CA VAL A 371 -4.42 1.24 4.68
C VAL A 371 -3.14 0.81 5.42
N ILE A 372 -2.96 1.28 6.65
CA ILE A 372 -1.80 0.89 7.48
C ILE A 372 -1.83 -0.61 7.79
N MET A 373 -2.97 -1.14 8.23
CA MET A 373 -3.16 -2.57 8.50
C MET A 373 -2.93 -3.44 7.26
N LEU A 374 -3.49 -3.05 6.11
CA LEU A 374 -3.26 -3.76 4.86
C LEU A 374 -1.79 -3.75 4.47
N GLY A 375 -1.07 -2.66 4.70
CA GLY A 375 0.36 -2.63 4.44
C GLY A 375 1.15 -3.58 5.33
N ILE A 376 0.78 -3.73 6.60
CA ILE A 376 1.37 -4.73 7.51
C ILE A 376 1.08 -6.13 6.98
N LEU A 377 -0.17 -6.45 6.64
CA LEU A 377 -0.55 -7.76 6.10
C LEU A 377 0.20 -8.09 4.80
N ILE A 378 0.28 -7.14 3.88
CA ILE A 378 1.00 -7.30 2.61
C ILE A 378 2.49 -7.46 2.86
N SER A 379 3.09 -6.74 3.80
CA SER A 379 4.53 -6.87 4.12
C SER A 379 4.91 -8.24 4.68
N MET A 380 3.95 -9.01 5.21
CA MET A 380 4.19 -10.41 5.58
C MET A 380 4.26 -11.35 4.36
N LEU A 381 3.79 -10.90 3.19
CA LEU A 381 3.70 -11.69 1.97
C LEU A 381 4.59 -11.17 0.83
N GLU A 382 5.09 -9.93 0.95
CA GLU A 382 5.95 -9.26 -0.02
C GLU A 382 7.22 -8.67 0.59
N PRO A 383 8.38 -8.91 -0.03
CA PRO A 383 9.68 -8.72 0.61
C PRO A 383 10.21 -7.28 0.57
N SER A 384 9.46 -6.35 -0.02
CA SER A 384 9.86 -4.96 -0.20
C SER A 384 8.70 -3.99 0.03
N PHE A 385 7.57 -4.47 0.55
CA PHE A 385 6.42 -3.61 0.84
C PHE A 385 6.69 -2.76 2.09
N ILE A 386 6.12 -1.56 2.22
CA ILE A 386 6.46 -0.54 3.25
C ILE A 386 7.88 0.02 3.10
N LEU A 387 8.89 -0.86 3.05
CA LEU A 387 10.30 -0.48 3.01
C LEU A 387 11.05 -1.29 1.94
N GLY A 388 11.78 -0.59 1.06
CA GLY A 388 12.59 -1.22 0.01
C GLY A 388 11.96 -1.30 -1.39
N ALA A 389 10.73 -0.80 -1.54
CA ALA A 389 10.14 -0.39 -2.81
C ALA A 389 9.16 0.77 -2.58
N PHE A 390 9.62 2.01 -2.82
CA PHE A 390 8.82 3.21 -2.52
C PHE A 390 7.54 3.31 -3.37
N GLN A 391 7.61 3.08 -4.67
CA GLN A 391 6.47 3.30 -5.58
C GLN A 391 5.18 2.55 -5.19
N PRO A 392 5.19 1.23 -4.93
CA PRO A 392 3.97 0.50 -4.52
C PRO A 392 3.49 0.86 -3.10
N SER A 393 4.36 1.43 -2.25
CA SER A 393 4.03 1.82 -0.88
C SER A 393 3.80 3.34 -0.72
N ALA A 394 3.89 4.13 -1.79
CA ALA A 394 3.80 5.59 -1.72
C ALA A 394 2.47 6.07 -1.09
N VAL A 395 1.35 5.42 -1.43
CA VAL A 395 0.04 5.74 -0.83
C VAL A 395 0.01 5.42 0.68
N TRP A 396 0.71 4.37 1.13
CA TRP A 396 0.81 4.03 2.56
C TRP A 396 1.49 5.16 3.33
N TRP A 397 2.64 5.65 2.83
CA TRP A 397 3.39 6.75 3.45
C TRP A 397 2.64 8.09 3.37
N ALA A 398 1.96 8.36 2.26
CA ALA A 398 1.14 9.56 2.09
C ALA A 398 -0.04 9.59 3.08
N VAL A 399 -0.75 8.46 3.23
CA VAL A 399 -1.86 8.31 4.19
C VAL A 399 -1.37 8.44 5.63
N ALA A 400 -0.21 7.85 5.96
CA ALA A 400 0.44 8.04 7.26
C ALA A 400 0.71 9.53 7.54
N GLY A 401 1.33 10.24 6.59
CA GLY A 401 1.62 11.67 6.72
C GLY A 401 0.37 12.52 6.96
N ALA A 402 -0.66 12.33 6.12
CA ALA A 402 -1.91 13.07 6.22
C ALA A 402 -2.61 12.81 7.56
N GLY A 403 -2.75 11.55 7.98
CA GLY A 403 -3.44 11.22 9.22
C GLY A 403 -2.66 11.62 10.48
N VAL A 404 -1.32 11.60 10.44
CA VAL A 404 -0.49 12.11 11.55
C VAL A 404 -0.67 13.62 11.70
N ALA A 405 -0.73 14.38 10.60
CA ALA A 405 -0.97 15.83 10.67
C ALA A 405 -2.28 16.17 11.36
N LEU A 406 -3.35 15.46 11.02
CA LEU A 406 -4.65 15.62 11.68
C LEU A 406 -4.56 15.31 13.17
N GLY A 407 -3.87 14.21 13.55
CA GLY A 407 -3.77 13.79 14.95
C GLY A 407 -2.99 14.78 15.82
N THR A 408 -2.12 15.58 15.21
CA THR A 408 -1.37 16.64 15.91
C THR A 408 -2.12 17.97 16.00
N ARG A 409 -3.04 18.25 15.07
CA ARG A 409 -3.80 19.51 15.05
C ARG A 409 -4.84 19.56 16.17
N TYR A 410 -5.57 18.46 16.38
CA TYR A 410 -6.58 18.34 17.43
C TYR A 410 -6.04 18.56 18.85
N LYS A 411 -4.74 18.33 19.10
CA LYS A 411 -4.11 18.54 20.41
C LYS A 411 -3.63 19.96 20.67
N ALA A 412 -3.59 20.82 19.64
CA ALA A 412 -3.15 22.20 19.78
C ALA A 412 -4.33 23.17 19.94
N GLU A 413 -5.55 22.73 19.61
CA GLU A 413 -6.77 23.54 19.59
C GLU A 413 -7.73 23.22 20.77
N GLY A 414 -7.42 22.21 21.59
CA GLY A 414 -8.13 21.86 22.82
C GLY A 414 -7.15 21.55 23.94
#